data_AF-A0A2V9BJP3-F1
#
_entry.id   AF-A0A2V9BJP3-F1
#
_cell.length_a   1.000
_cell.length_b   1.000
_cell.length_c   1.000
_cell.angle_alpha   90.00
_cell.angle_beta   90.00
_cell.angle_gamma   90.00
#
_symmetry.space_group_name_H-M   'P 1'
#
loop_
_entity.id
_entity.type
_entity.pdbx_description
1 polymer ?
#
loop_
_entity_poly.entity_id
_entity_poly.type
_entity_poly.pdbx_seq_one_letter_code
_entity_poly.pdbx_strand_id
1 'polypeptide(L)'
;MTVLAFDLSVTGVVLNPGNVSLLSAPTKVDIKRLEAENAALSSVAVPTGIYNSITISLANPVLTFKNDTGGTLANCAAGQVCQLRPSLATNLILSTGPFPLSIFPNTPVGLLFDVNLSNVLSPTLGIDFTAAGGITVSLLPAAQPTGQLTASDDVLGTVTSMDVVNQQFVLSTRQDNLLISVDGNTVFTDFDEAQLGNTFGGVLPGELLEVDVALLGSGTLLAT
;
A
#
# COMPACT_ATOMS: atom_id res chain seq x y z
N MET A 1 11.01 24.32 -6.70
CA MET A 1 10.61 23.79 -5.38
C MET A 1 10.85 22.30 -5.41
N THR A 2 11.46 21.72 -4.38
CA THR A 2 11.72 20.27 -4.32
C THR A 2 10.90 19.64 -3.19
N VAL A 3 10.04 18.68 -3.51
CA VAL A 3 9.36 17.85 -2.51
C VAL A 3 10.35 16.84 -1.94
N LEU A 4 10.47 16.78 -0.62
CA LEU A 4 11.37 15.87 0.10
C LEU A 4 10.62 14.70 0.73
N ALA A 5 9.42 14.94 1.25
CA ALA A 5 8.53 13.90 1.79
C ALA A 5 7.08 14.36 1.68
N PHE A 6 6.15 13.41 1.50
CA PHE A 6 4.73 13.71 1.52
C PHE A 6 3.94 12.59 2.20
N ASP A 7 3.64 12.80 3.47
CA ASP A 7 2.88 11.85 4.27
C ASP A 7 1.39 12.20 4.26
N LEU A 8 0.52 11.19 4.27
CA LEU A 8 -0.90 11.37 4.54
C LEU A 8 -1.47 10.14 5.24
N SER A 9 -2.67 10.28 5.81
CA SER A 9 -3.41 9.14 6.39
C SER A 9 -4.53 8.72 5.44
N VAL A 10 -4.54 7.46 5.03
CA VAL A 10 -5.69 6.81 4.41
C VAL A 10 -6.57 6.28 5.54
N THR A 11 -7.70 6.92 5.75
CA THR A 11 -8.60 6.66 6.89
C THR A 11 -9.75 5.73 6.54
N GLY A 12 -9.96 5.45 5.25
CA GLY A 12 -10.96 4.50 4.78
C GLY A 12 -10.86 4.26 3.29
N VAL A 13 -11.11 3.02 2.88
CA VAL A 13 -11.22 2.61 1.48
C VAL A 13 -12.44 1.71 1.40
N VAL A 14 -13.47 2.12 0.65
CA VAL A 14 -14.79 1.49 0.69
C VAL A 14 -15.33 1.24 -0.72
N LEU A 15 -15.67 0.00 -1.04
CA LEU A 15 -16.36 -0.36 -2.28
C LEU A 15 -17.86 -0.07 -2.19
N ASN A 16 -18.43 0.39 -3.31
CA ASN A 16 -19.85 0.69 -3.46
C ASN A 16 -20.46 -0.09 -4.63
N PRO A 17 -21.70 -0.59 -4.54
CA PRO A 17 -22.59 -0.52 -3.38
C PRO A 17 -22.21 -1.50 -2.28
N GLY A 18 -22.82 -1.35 -1.10
CA GLY A 18 -22.65 -2.28 0.03
C GLY A 18 -21.71 -1.81 1.15
N ASN A 19 -21.04 -0.66 0.97
CA ASN A 19 -20.14 -0.07 1.97
C ASN A 19 -19.09 -1.07 2.49
N VAL A 20 -18.46 -1.82 1.58
CA VAL A 20 -17.48 -2.85 1.96
C VAL A 20 -16.13 -2.21 2.20
N SER A 21 -15.65 -2.23 3.44
CA SER A 21 -14.33 -1.70 3.80
C SER A 21 -13.22 -2.63 3.32
N LEU A 22 -12.20 -2.05 2.69
CA LEU A 22 -10.96 -2.72 2.31
C LEU A 22 -9.82 -2.44 3.29
N LEU A 23 -10.02 -1.52 4.24
CA LEU A 23 -9.06 -1.25 5.32
C LEU A 23 -9.61 -1.73 6.67
N SER A 24 -8.75 -2.35 7.46
CA SER A 24 -9.01 -2.77 8.84
C SER A 24 -8.81 -1.62 9.84
N ALA A 25 -7.88 -0.71 9.55
CA ALA A 25 -7.55 0.47 10.34
C ALA A 25 -7.03 1.62 9.46
N PRO A 26 -7.01 2.87 9.95
CA PRO A 26 -6.34 3.96 9.26
C PRO A 26 -4.84 3.72 9.11
N THR A 27 -4.33 3.91 7.89
CA THR A 27 -2.92 3.64 7.54
C THR A 27 -2.24 4.94 7.13
N LYS A 28 -1.01 5.16 7.62
CA LYS A 28 -0.17 6.27 7.14
C LYS A 28 0.63 5.82 5.93
N VAL A 29 0.67 6.67 4.91
CA VAL A 29 1.41 6.43 3.68
C VAL A 29 2.34 7.60 3.38
N ASP A 30 3.56 7.29 2.96
CA ASP A 30 4.51 8.26 2.40
C ASP A 30 4.48 8.13 0.88
N ILE A 31 3.85 9.09 0.22
CA ILE A 31 3.66 9.05 -1.22
C ILE A 31 4.99 9.15 -1.96
N LYS A 32 5.97 9.88 -1.42
CA LYS A 32 7.26 10.06 -2.11
C LYS A 32 8.07 8.77 -2.15
N ARG A 33 7.92 7.91 -1.13
CA ARG A 33 8.47 6.56 -1.13
C ARG A 33 7.66 5.62 -2.03
N LEU A 34 6.33 5.75 -2.02
CA LEU A 34 5.48 4.94 -2.91
C LEU A 34 5.68 5.22 -4.41
N GLU A 35 6.25 6.38 -4.77
CA GLU A 35 6.72 6.62 -6.14
C GLU A 35 7.92 5.73 -6.54
N ALA A 36 8.67 5.19 -5.56
CA ALA A 36 9.86 4.36 -5.78
C ALA A 36 9.62 2.86 -5.50
N GLU A 37 8.63 2.52 -4.68
CA GLU A 37 8.30 1.16 -4.24
C GLU A 37 6.77 0.99 -4.28
N ASN A 38 6.21 -0.08 -4.87
CA ASN A 38 4.81 -0.38 -4.55
C ASN A 38 4.76 -1.01 -3.14
N ALA A 39 3.64 -0.80 -2.45
CA ALA A 39 3.44 -1.38 -1.13
C ALA A 39 2.02 -1.91 -1.00
N ALA A 40 1.91 -3.15 -0.55
CA ALA A 40 0.63 -3.72 -0.15
C ALA A 40 0.08 -3.00 1.09
N LEU A 41 -1.07 -2.34 0.95
CA LEU A 41 -1.70 -1.61 2.06
C LEU A 41 -2.65 -2.47 2.89
N SER A 42 -3.25 -3.52 2.31
CA SER A 42 -4.23 -4.40 2.97
C SER A 42 -4.56 -5.62 2.11
N SER A 43 -4.95 -6.73 2.75
CA SER A 43 -5.68 -7.83 2.12
C SER A 43 -6.92 -8.17 2.95
N VAL A 44 -8.10 -8.19 2.31
CA VAL A 44 -9.38 -8.42 3.00
C VAL A 44 -10.27 -9.31 2.13
N ALA A 45 -10.99 -10.23 2.77
CA ALA A 45 -12.03 -11.01 2.10
C ALA A 45 -13.23 -10.11 1.77
N VAL A 46 -13.55 -9.99 0.49
CA VAL A 46 -14.65 -9.14 -0.01
C VAL A 46 -15.80 -10.04 -0.49
N PRO A 47 -17.07 -9.71 -0.13
CA PRO A 47 -18.23 -10.45 -0.64
C PRO A 47 -18.31 -10.41 -2.17
N THR A 48 -18.82 -11.50 -2.75
CA THR A 48 -19.03 -11.58 -4.19
C THR A 48 -20.10 -10.59 -4.65
N GLY A 49 -19.89 -9.97 -5.80
CA GLY A 49 -20.78 -8.93 -6.28
C GLY A 49 -20.16 -8.04 -7.34
N ILE A 50 -20.93 -7.03 -7.76
CA ILE A 50 -20.51 -6.00 -8.71
C ILE A 50 -20.45 -4.67 -7.95
N TYR A 51 -19.28 -4.06 -7.95
CA TYR A 51 -19.01 -2.77 -7.34
C TYR A 51 -18.79 -1.73 -8.45
N ASN A 52 -19.41 -0.55 -8.33
CA ASN A 52 -19.40 0.49 -9.35
C ASN A 52 -18.46 1.65 -9.03
N SER A 53 -18.00 1.75 -7.79
CA SER A 53 -17.03 2.76 -7.39
C SER A 53 -16.33 2.37 -6.10
N ILE A 54 -15.28 3.14 -5.79
CA ILE A 54 -14.57 3.10 -4.53
C ILE A 54 -14.49 4.51 -3.94
N THR A 55 -14.65 4.58 -2.62
CA THR A 55 -14.48 5.82 -1.85
C THR A 55 -13.20 5.73 -1.04
N ILE A 56 -12.27 6.66 -1.25
CA ILE A 56 -11.01 6.76 -0.53
C ILE A 56 -11.07 7.99 0.36
N SER A 57 -10.84 7.81 1.65
CA SER A 57 -10.87 8.88 2.66
C SER A 57 -9.44 9.24 3.06
N LEU A 58 -9.01 10.46 2.76
CA LEU A 58 -7.65 10.95 3.02
C LEU A 58 -7.67 12.06 4.05
N ALA A 59 -6.70 12.08 4.95
CA ALA A 59 -6.61 13.10 6.00
C ALA A 59 -5.17 13.40 6.41
N ASN A 60 -4.99 14.55 7.07
CA ASN A 60 -3.75 14.96 7.75
C ASN A 60 -2.50 14.92 6.85
N PRO A 61 -2.52 15.53 5.64
CA PRO A 61 -1.32 15.61 4.82
C PRO A 61 -0.20 16.39 5.53
N VAL A 62 1.04 15.94 5.34
CA VAL A 62 2.25 16.59 5.81
C VAL A 62 3.24 16.64 4.65
N LEU A 63 3.47 17.85 4.14
CA LEU A 63 4.39 18.08 3.02
C LEU A 63 5.68 18.68 3.54
N THR A 64 6.80 18.00 3.32
CA THR A 64 8.14 18.52 3.59
C THR A 64 8.80 18.87 2.26
N PHE A 65 9.25 20.12 2.11
CA PHE A 65 9.81 20.62 0.86
C PHE A 65 10.98 21.56 1.11
N LYS A 66 11.89 21.63 0.13
CA LYS A 66 12.92 22.68 0.04
C LYS A 66 12.41 23.79 -0.85
N ASN A 67 12.42 25.02 -0.32
CA ASN A 67 12.17 26.21 -1.12
C ASN A 67 13.47 26.64 -1.82
N ASP A 68 13.74 26.06 -2.99
CA ASP A 68 14.77 26.52 -3.93
C ASP A 68 14.24 27.59 -4.91
N THR A 69 13.06 28.17 -4.66
CA THR A 69 12.58 29.33 -5.42
C THR A 69 13.33 30.57 -4.95
N GLY A 70 13.58 31.53 -5.84
CA GLY A 70 14.30 32.77 -5.51
C GLY A 70 13.56 33.72 -4.55
N GLY A 71 12.41 33.31 -4.00
CA GLY A 71 11.56 34.11 -3.11
C GLY A 71 10.98 33.28 -1.97
N THR A 72 10.14 33.89 -1.15
CA THR A 72 9.44 33.17 -0.06
C THR A 72 8.23 32.42 -0.61
N LEU A 73 8.06 31.16 -0.20
CA LEU A 73 6.94 30.29 -0.63
C LEU A 73 6.25 29.71 0.62
N ALA A 74 4.96 30.01 0.82
CA ALA A 74 4.18 29.58 2.00
C ALA A 74 4.90 29.82 3.34
N ASN A 75 5.42 31.04 3.53
CA ASN A 75 6.24 31.45 4.69
C ASN A 75 7.59 30.74 4.84
N CYS A 76 8.01 29.95 3.85
CA CYS A 76 9.33 29.37 3.78
C CYS A 76 10.28 30.30 3.01
N ALA A 77 11.36 30.75 3.64
CA ALA A 77 12.36 31.58 2.95
C ALA A 77 13.13 30.78 1.88
N ALA A 78 13.69 31.49 0.90
CA ALA A 78 14.53 30.88 -0.13
C ALA A 78 15.72 30.12 0.49
N GLY A 79 16.03 28.95 -0.05
CA GLY A 79 17.05 28.00 0.41
C GLY A 79 16.65 27.11 1.60
N GLN A 80 15.53 27.37 2.28
CA GLN A 80 15.15 26.65 3.51
C GLN A 80 14.35 25.38 3.23
N VAL A 81 14.39 24.44 4.18
CA VAL A 81 13.48 23.30 4.24
C VAL A 81 12.35 23.64 5.19
N CYS A 82 11.12 23.47 4.73
CA CYS A 82 9.93 23.77 5.51
C CYS A 82 8.91 22.65 5.42
N GLN A 83 7.98 22.67 6.36
CA GLN A 83 6.91 21.70 6.46
C GLN A 83 5.55 22.39 6.45
N LEU A 84 4.63 21.89 5.63
CA LEU A 84 3.22 22.27 5.62
C LEU A 84 2.37 21.16 6.20
N ARG A 85 1.42 21.56 7.04
CA ARG A 85 0.43 20.67 7.68
C ARG A 85 -0.97 21.23 7.48
N PRO A 86 -1.49 21.21 6.24
CA PRO A 86 -2.84 21.68 6.01
C PRO A 86 -3.83 20.78 6.78
N SER A 87 -4.82 21.41 7.41
CA SER A 87 -5.98 20.69 7.96
C SER A 87 -6.91 20.32 6.79
N LEU A 88 -6.53 19.26 6.08
CA LEU A 88 -7.27 18.74 4.94
C LEU A 88 -7.76 17.33 5.25
N ALA A 89 -9.06 17.13 5.04
CA ALA A 89 -9.71 15.83 5.00
C ALA A 89 -10.61 15.79 3.76
N THR A 90 -10.53 14.73 2.95
CA THR A 90 -11.32 14.62 1.72
C THR A 90 -11.73 13.18 1.45
N ASN A 91 -12.90 13.02 0.83
CA ASN A 91 -13.40 11.75 0.35
C ASN A 91 -13.41 11.80 -1.17
N LEU A 92 -12.60 10.97 -1.80
CA LEU A 92 -12.53 10.82 -3.24
C LEU A 92 -13.40 9.65 -3.66
N ILE A 93 -14.31 9.86 -4.61
CA ILE A 93 -15.09 8.79 -5.23
C ILE A 93 -14.51 8.53 -6.61
N LEU A 94 -13.98 7.33 -6.81
CA LEU A 94 -13.45 6.88 -8.08
C LEU A 94 -14.40 5.84 -8.68
N SER A 95 -14.93 6.16 -9.85
CA SER A 95 -15.82 5.29 -10.64
C SER A 95 -15.26 4.98 -12.02
N THR A 96 -14.01 5.37 -12.27
CA THR A 96 -13.31 5.19 -13.55
C THR A 96 -12.11 4.28 -13.33
N GLY A 97 -12.11 3.10 -13.97
CA GLY A 97 -11.06 2.09 -13.81
C GLY A 97 -11.00 1.50 -12.38
N PRO A 98 -11.02 0.18 -12.18
CA PRO A 98 -11.53 -0.89 -13.04
C PRO A 98 -13.06 -1.05 -12.97
N PHE A 99 -13.80 0.01 -12.61
CA PHE A 99 -15.24 -0.10 -12.38
C PHE A 99 -16.05 -0.19 -13.69
N PRO A 100 -17.11 -1.03 -13.74
CA PRO A 100 -17.60 -1.88 -12.66
C PRO A 100 -16.68 -3.09 -12.37
N LEU A 101 -16.36 -3.28 -11.10
CA LEU A 101 -15.50 -4.36 -10.61
C LEU A 101 -16.37 -5.55 -10.20
N SER A 102 -16.16 -6.71 -10.84
CA SER A 102 -16.84 -7.96 -10.49
C SER A 102 -15.94 -8.83 -9.63
N ILE A 103 -16.41 -9.22 -8.45
CA ILE A 103 -15.72 -10.13 -7.53
C ILE A 103 -16.45 -11.47 -7.52
N PHE A 104 -15.71 -12.52 -7.88
CA PHE A 104 -16.18 -13.90 -7.92
C PHE A 104 -15.62 -14.70 -6.73
N PRO A 105 -16.29 -15.79 -6.31
CA PRO A 105 -15.76 -16.67 -5.28
C PRO A 105 -14.34 -17.15 -5.63
N ASN A 106 -13.44 -17.15 -4.65
CA ASN A 106 -12.07 -17.67 -4.76
C ASN A 106 -11.23 -17.06 -5.89
N THR A 107 -11.58 -15.87 -6.37
CA THR A 107 -10.83 -15.15 -7.40
C THR A 107 -10.23 -13.91 -6.76
N PRO A 108 -8.89 -13.84 -6.60
CA PRO A 108 -8.27 -12.70 -5.96
C PRO A 108 -8.29 -11.52 -6.93
N VAL A 109 -8.50 -10.34 -6.37
CA VAL A 109 -8.49 -9.08 -7.12
C VAL A 109 -7.56 -8.13 -6.39
N GLY A 110 -6.60 -7.59 -7.12
CA GLY A 110 -5.67 -6.60 -6.61
C GLY A 110 -6.02 -5.26 -7.21
N LEU A 111 -6.12 -4.26 -6.36
CA LEU A 111 -6.32 -2.88 -6.77
C LEU A 111 -5.02 -2.12 -6.52
N LEU A 112 -4.48 -1.54 -7.59
CA LEU A 112 -3.36 -0.62 -7.51
C LEU A 112 -3.89 0.80 -7.44
N PHE A 113 -3.53 1.51 -6.37
CA PHE A 113 -3.80 2.93 -6.20
C PHE A 113 -2.55 3.71 -6.58
N ASP A 114 -2.65 4.51 -7.64
CA ASP A 114 -1.55 5.35 -8.10
C ASP A 114 -1.84 6.81 -7.75
N VAL A 115 -0.81 7.51 -7.25
CA VAL A 115 -0.90 8.92 -6.85
C VAL A 115 0.10 9.74 -7.64
N ASN A 116 -0.40 10.61 -8.51
CA ASN A 116 0.43 11.51 -9.29
C ASN A 116 0.64 12.83 -8.54
N LEU A 117 1.80 12.98 -7.88
CA LEU A 117 2.13 14.19 -7.13
C LEU A 117 2.10 15.47 -7.97
N SER A 118 2.42 15.39 -9.27
CA SER A 118 2.42 16.56 -10.14
C SER A 118 1.01 17.09 -10.42
N ASN A 119 0.01 16.21 -10.39
CA ASN A 119 -1.39 16.57 -10.55
C ASN A 119 -2.02 17.00 -9.20
N VAL A 120 -1.60 16.39 -8.09
CA VAL A 120 -2.14 16.67 -6.75
C VAL A 120 -1.55 17.93 -6.11
N LEU A 121 -0.27 18.24 -6.37
CA LEU A 121 0.44 19.36 -5.76
C LEU A 121 0.64 20.49 -6.77
N SER A 122 0.03 21.64 -6.50
CA SER A 122 0.24 22.85 -7.30
C SER A 122 1.61 23.49 -7.04
N PRO A 123 2.12 24.33 -7.97
CA PRO A 123 3.38 25.06 -7.79
C PRO A 123 3.41 26.01 -6.58
N THR A 124 2.23 26.35 -6.03
CA THR A 124 2.08 27.22 -4.86
C THR A 124 1.81 26.44 -3.57
N LEU A 125 2.03 25.12 -3.58
CA LEU A 125 1.84 24.19 -2.47
C LEU A 125 0.37 23.96 -2.05
N GLY A 126 -0.59 24.34 -2.89
CA GLY A 126 -1.97 23.87 -2.76
C GLY A 126 -2.06 22.37 -3.08
N ILE A 127 -2.73 21.62 -2.23
CA ILE A 127 -2.95 20.16 -2.36
C ILE A 127 -4.41 19.93 -2.78
N ASP A 128 -4.60 19.24 -3.90
CA ASP A 128 -5.91 18.86 -4.42
C ASP A 128 -5.91 17.41 -4.90
N PHE A 129 -6.41 16.50 -4.05
CA PHE A 129 -6.55 15.09 -4.40
C PHE A 129 -7.69 14.80 -5.39
N THR A 130 -8.54 15.78 -5.67
CA THR A 130 -9.66 15.66 -6.62
C THR A 130 -9.28 16.07 -8.04
N ALA A 131 -8.06 16.58 -8.22
CA ALA A 131 -7.51 16.90 -9.53
C ALA A 131 -7.55 15.67 -10.45
N ALA A 132 -7.94 15.90 -11.71
CA ALA A 132 -8.06 14.85 -12.70
C ALA A 132 -6.70 14.12 -12.88
N GLY A 133 -6.72 12.79 -12.76
CA GLY A 133 -5.50 11.97 -12.81
C GLY A 133 -4.55 12.18 -11.63
N GLY A 134 -5.01 12.82 -10.54
CA GLY A 134 -4.25 12.94 -9.30
C GLY A 134 -4.17 11.63 -8.54
N ILE A 135 -5.29 10.90 -8.46
CA ILE A 135 -5.34 9.54 -7.93
C ILE A 135 -6.09 8.66 -8.93
N THR A 136 -5.53 7.51 -9.26
CA THR A 136 -6.16 6.53 -10.15
C THR A 136 -6.19 5.15 -9.51
N VAL A 137 -7.11 4.31 -9.97
CA VAL A 137 -7.24 2.91 -9.53
C VAL A 137 -7.22 2.01 -10.75
N SER A 138 -6.43 0.95 -10.68
CA SER A 138 -6.33 -0.05 -11.73
C SER A 138 -6.29 -1.46 -11.13
N LEU A 139 -6.49 -2.48 -11.97
CA LEU A 139 -6.27 -3.86 -11.55
C LEU A 139 -4.78 -4.17 -11.60
N LEU A 140 -4.28 -4.82 -10.56
CA LEU A 140 -3.01 -5.52 -10.66
C LEU A 140 -3.16 -6.67 -11.67
N PRO A 141 -2.22 -6.82 -12.63
CA PRO A 141 -2.29 -7.92 -13.58
C PRO A 141 -2.21 -9.26 -12.87
N ALA A 142 -3.07 -10.19 -13.27
CA ALA A 142 -3.00 -11.57 -12.81
C ALA A 142 -1.73 -12.25 -13.36
N ALA A 143 -0.92 -12.81 -12.49
CA ALA A 143 0.21 -13.65 -12.82
C ALA A 143 -0.27 -15.05 -13.24
N GLN A 144 -0.53 -15.22 -14.54
CA GLN A 144 -0.56 -16.54 -15.21
C GLN A 144 -1.61 -17.54 -14.62
N PRO A 145 -1.82 -18.77 -15.16
CA PRO A 145 -3.14 -19.40 -15.23
C PRO A 145 -3.67 -19.96 -13.90
N THR A 146 -2.94 -19.80 -12.79
CA THR A 146 -3.36 -20.18 -11.43
C THR A 146 -4.14 -19.07 -10.73
N GLY A 147 -4.27 -17.89 -11.33
CA GLY A 147 -5.02 -16.77 -10.73
C GLY A 147 -4.28 -16.10 -9.58
N GLN A 148 -2.96 -16.28 -9.46
CA GLN A 148 -2.12 -15.50 -8.54
C GLN A 148 -2.03 -14.06 -9.04
N LEU A 149 -1.94 -13.08 -8.15
CA LEU A 149 -1.51 -11.74 -8.52
C LEU A 149 -0.02 -11.62 -8.22
N THR A 150 0.78 -11.24 -9.23
CA THR A 150 2.16 -10.79 -9.01
C THR A 150 2.07 -9.43 -8.32
N ALA A 151 2.18 -9.44 -6.99
CA ALA A 151 2.63 -8.25 -6.29
C ALA A 151 4.15 -8.31 -6.36
N SER A 152 4.74 -7.51 -7.23
CA SER A 152 6.20 -7.43 -7.42
C SER A 152 6.86 -6.61 -6.30
N ASP A 153 6.48 -6.86 -5.04
CA ASP A 153 6.94 -6.05 -3.90
C ASP A 153 7.67 -6.91 -2.88
N ASP A 154 8.96 -6.59 -2.72
CA ASP A 154 9.76 -6.95 -1.56
C ASP A 154 9.11 -6.32 -0.30
N VAL A 155 8.45 -7.14 0.51
CA VAL A 155 7.83 -6.67 1.74
C VAL A 155 8.81 -6.82 2.90
N LEU A 156 9.35 -5.68 3.36
CA LEU A 156 10.18 -5.63 4.55
C LEU A 156 9.32 -5.48 5.83
N GLY A 157 9.52 -6.36 6.80
CA GLY A 157 8.86 -6.26 8.11
C GLY A 157 9.47 -7.14 9.19
N THR A 158 8.95 -7.02 10.40
CA THR A 158 9.38 -7.83 11.54
C THR A 158 8.39 -8.96 11.81
N VAL A 159 8.87 -10.19 11.93
CA VAL A 159 8.02 -11.33 12.28
C VAL A 159 7.50 -11.15 13.70
N THR A 160 6.19 -11.22 13.89
CA THR A 160 5.55 -11.04 15.22
C THR A 160 5.02 -12.33 15.80
N SER A 161 4.56 -13.24 14.95
CA SER A 161 4.06 -14.55 15.38
C SER A 161 4.16 -15.56 14.25
N MET A 162 4.17 -16.84 14.62
CA MET A 162 4.18 -17.96 13.68
C MET A 162 3.12 -18.99 14.04
N ASP A 163 2.58 -19.62 13.01
CA ASP A 163 1.73 -20.80 13.06
C ASP A 163 2.40 -21.89 12.21
N VAL A 164 3.19 -22.73 12.89
CA VAL A 164 3.95 -23.81 12.25
C VAL A 164 3.02 -24.90 11.71
N VAL A 165 1.82 -25.05 12.28
CA VAL A 165 0.86 -26.08 11.87
C VAL A 165 0.22 -25.72 10.53
N ASN A 166 -0.15 -24.44 10.36
CA ASN A 166 -0.76 -23.95 9.14
C ASN A 166 0.26 -23.40 8.12
N GLN A 167 1.55 -23.42 8.46
CA GLN A 167 2.65 -22.82 7.67
C GLN A 167 2.42 -21.34 7.38
N GLN A 168 2.15 -20.56 8.44
CA GLN A 168 1.88 -19.13 8.33
C GLN A 168 2.68 -18.32 9.35
N PHE A 169 2.98 -17.06 9.02
CA PHE A 169 3.56 -16.11 9.95
C PHE A 169 2.96 -14.71 9.75
N VAL A 170 3.04 -13.88 10.79
CA VAL A 170 2.59 -12.49 10.73
C VAL A 170 3.79 -11.58 10.62
N LEU A 171 3.89 -10.88 9.50
CA LEU A 171 4.92 -9.88 9.22
C LEU A 171 4.36 -8.49 9.55
N SER A 172 4.89 -7.85 10.58
CA SER A 172 4.55 -6.47 10.92
C SER A 172 5.38 -5.52 10.08
N THR A 173 4.72 -4.82 9.18
CA THR A 173 5.32 -3.76 8.36
C THR A 173 5.15 -2.42 9.06
N ARG A 174 5.67 -1.34 8.46
CA ARG A 174 5.42 0.02 8.99
C ARG A 174 3.96 0.46 8.83
N GLN A 175 3.18 -0.24 8.01
CA GLN A 175 1.84 0.14 7.59
C GLN A 175 0.76 -0.73 8.25
N ASP A 176 0.92 -2.05 8.19
CA ASP A 176 -0.02 -3.03 8.76
C ASP A 176 0.68 -4.37 9.07
N ASN A 177 -0.05 -5.28 9.71
CA ASN A 177 0.35 -6.66 9.92
C ASN A 177 -0.19 -7.53 8.78
N LEU A 178 0.72 -8.22 8.09
CA LEU A 178 0.39 -9.09 6.96
C LEU A 178 0.49 -10.56 7.39
N LEU A 179 -0.57 -11.34 7.14
CA LEU A 179 -0.53 -12.79 7.31
C LEU A 179 0.03 -13.43 6.04
N ILE A 180 1.23 -13.98 6.15
CA ILE A 180 1.97 -14.62 5.06
C ILE A 180 1.93 -16.13 5.24
N SER A 181 1.58 -16.85 4.19
CA SER A 181 1.68 -18.30 4.11
C SER A 181 2.98 -18.73 3.44
N VAL A 182 3.42 -19.94 3.75
CA VAL A 182 4.58 -20.61 3.17
C VAL A 182 4.13 -21.94 2.61
N ASP A 183 4.69 -22.33 1.47
CA ASP A 183 4.46 -23.64 0.88
C ASP A 183 5.79 -24.34 0.52
N GLY A 184 5.69 -25.48 -0.17
CA GLY A 184 6.87 -26.24 -0.59
C GLY A 184 7.69 -25.59 -1.71
N ASN A 185 7.21 -24.49 -2.29
CA ASN A 185 7.90 -23.73 -3.33
C ASN A 185 8.56 -22.46 -2.78
N THR A 186 8.18 -21.98 -1.59
CA THR A 186 8.82 -20.84 -0.93
C THR A 186 10.32 -21.09 -0.76
N VAL A 187 11.13 -20.16 -1.26
CA VAL A 187 12.59 -20.21 -1.13
C VAL A 187 13.04 -19.37 0.07
N PHE A 188 13.94 -19.91 0.88
CA PHE A 188 14.56 -19.22 2.01
C PHE A 188 16.03 -18.96 1.71
N THR A 189 16.45 -17.70 1.75
CA THR A 189 17.83 -17.28 1.47
C THR A 189 18.40 -16.52 2.66
N ASP A 190 19.70 -16.70 2.89
CA ASP A 190 20.52 -15.92 3.82
C ASP A 190 20.15 -16.01 5.32
N PHE A 191 19.29 -16.96 5.72
CA PHE A 191 19.03 -17.24 7.13
C PHE A 191 20.27 -17.85 7.81
N ASP A 192 21.13 -18.52 7.05
CA ASP A 192 22.39 -19.08 7.53
C ASP A 192 23.41 -18.02 7.94
N GLU A 193 23.30 -16.78 7.44
CA GLU A 193 24.09 -15.64 7.94
C GLU A 193 23.81 -15.34 9.42
N ALA A 194 22.56 -15.59 9.85
CA ALA A 194 22.13 -15.49 11.24
C ALA A 194 22.24 -16.83 12.01
N GLN A 195 22.91 -17.84 11.45
CA GLN A 195 22.99 -19.20 11.98
C GLN A 195 21.64 -19.91 12.12
N LEU A 196 20.65 -19.51 11.32
CA LEU A 196 19.33 -20.11 11.24
C LEU A 196 19.26 -21.06 10.03
N GLY A 197 18.30 -21.99 10.04
CA GLY A 197 18.10 -22.88 8.90
C GLY A 197 17.34 -22.18 7.79
N ASN A 198 17.79 -22.30 6.53
CA ASN A 198 17.07 -21.85 5.31
C ASN A 198 15.80 -22.69 5.07
N THR A 199 14.86 -22.59 6.00
CA THR A 199 13.59 -23.32 6.07
C THR A 199 12.59 -22.47 6.85
N PHE A 200 11.31 -22.83 6.82
CA PHE A 200 10.32 -22.13 7.63
C PHE A 200 10.62 -22.15 9.14
N GLY A 201 11.34 -23.16 9.63
CA GLY A 201 11.79 -23.21 11.04
C GLY A 201 12.86 -22.17 11.39
N GLY A 202 13.50 -21.53 10.41
CA GLY A 202 14.43 -20.42 10.61
C GLY A 202 13.73 -19.06 10.68
N VAL A 203 12.47 -18.95 10.26
CA VAL A 203 11.66 -17.77 10.55
C VAL A 203 11.43 -17.73 12.05
N LEU A 204 11.71 -16.61 12.72
CA LEU A 204 11.55 -16.48 14.17
C LEU A 204 10.94 -15.11 14.53
N PRO A 205 10.07 -15.03 15.55
CA PRO A 205 9.57 -13.75 16.03
C PRO A 205 10.69 -12.80 16.48
N GLY A 206 10.63 -11.55 16.05
CA GLY A 206 11.63 -10.51 16.29
C GLY A 206 12.61 -10.29 15.15
N GLU A 207 12.70 -11.22 14.20
CA GLU A 207 13.56 -11.09 13.02
C GLU A 207 12.98 -10.13 11.99
N LEU A 208 13.87 -9.35 11.35
CA LEU A 208 13.53 -8.51 10.21
C LEU A 208 13.71 -9.33 8.94
N LEU A 209 12.64 -9.46 8.14
CA LEU A 209 12.63 -10.20 6.89
C LEU A 209 12.18 -9.30 5.74
N GLU A 210 12.79 -9.51 4.59
CA GLU A 210 12.31 -9.08 3.28
C GLU A 210 11.65 -10.29 2.61
N VAL A 211 10.43 -10.12 2.12
CA VAL A 211 9.62 -11.23 1.62
C VAL A 211 8.98 -10.85 0.30
N ASP A 212 9.32 -11.57 -0.76
CA ASP A 212 8.56 -11.59 -2.01
C ASP A 212 7.19 -12.24 -1.76
N VAL A 213 6.10 -11.58 -2.14
CA VAL A 213 4.73 -12.06 -1.87
C VAL A 213 3.86 -12.16 -3.12
N ALA A 214 3.09 -13.25 -3.21
CA ALA A 214 2.02 -13.41 -4.18
C ALA A 214 0.66 -13.51 -3.49
N LEU A 215 -0.40 -12.92 -4.05
CA LEU A 215 -1.76 -13.09 -3.52
C LEU A 215 -2.41 -14.34 -4.12
N LEU A 216 -2.79 -15.30 -3.26
CA LEU A 216 -3.53 -16.50 -3.64
C LEU A 216 -5.02 -16.22 -3.82
N GLY A 217 -5.73 -17.10 -4.54
CA GLY A 217 -7.17 -16.98 -4.74
C GLY A 217 -8.04 -17.05 -3.48
N SER A 218 -7.48 -17.51 -2.37
CA SER A 218 -8.08 -17.43 -1.04
C SER A 218 -8.02 -16.03 -0.40
N GLY A 219 -7.31 -15.07 -1.01
CA GLY A 219 -7.00 -13.76 -0.42
C GLY A 219 -5.83 -13.78 0.57
N THR A 220 -5.11 -14.90 0.66
CA THR A 220 -3.93 -15.05 1.52
C THR A 220 -2.67 -14.70 0.75
N LEU A 221 -1.72 -14.02 1.40
CA LEU A 221 -0.39 -13.79 0.82
C LEU A 221 0.45 -15.06 0.96
N LEU A 222 1.20 -15.42 -0.07
CA LEU A 222 2.14 -16.54 -0.11
C LEU A 222 3.54 -15.98 -0.35
N ALA A 223 4.51 -16.38 0.48
CA ALA A 223 5.92 -16.10 0.23
C ALA A 223 6.41 -16.91 -0.98
N THR A 224 7.04 -16.26 -1.94
CA THR A 224 7.50 -16.88 -3.20
C THR A 224 9.00 -16.91 -3.34
#